data_AF-A0A9P3PGN1-F1
#
_entry.id   AF-A0A9P3PGN1-F1
#
_cell.length_a   1.000
_cell.length_b   1.000
_cell.length_c   1.000
_cell.angle_alpha   90.00
_cell.angle_beta   90.00
_cell.angle_gamma   90.00
#
_symmetry.space_group_name_H-M   'P 1'
#
loop_
_entity.id
_entity.type
_entity.pdbx_description
1 polymer ?
#
loop_
_entity_poly.entity_id
_entity_poly.type
_entity_poly.pdbx_seq_one_letter_code
_entity_poly.pdbx_strand_id
1 'polypeptide(L)'
;MVNSLSTKSAIKIQELAQTLTGSFAYDNFDMEFKSHVPTVEKSGETMKHATSAIIFPLIQTQPDDLRCSNELWGTDPLNPELSEGQKRPHRGLESLIPPPKEATPSRYIRIIAWHFRHALLTFCEDFKDYQSKLEQPESVIQIPITTTKHVPCRAMDINQSTTDGQGDILKNLCEQGKIGDSIDTPGAVDISDYVQLVHGDLRTGELLEASKQSRSIERNPVRRLQFVIFVMGLFHYLMACGDAIWRMFLESKTARKGPNSFWNQICKIRPHDSGKITQKYNFRMMHEVIHQCGWARMLDCWRVELQKQDPSCTSVEAYAATKPSWDDIVAVSITLATNYLDKPNAEDMEFRNSSITLARLVQYIELAHAMKHGDIGRVEMTFLHWAYVFKSVRKHKYSAYLIKLMNDMKHVYPEQLKKAIRMNWLVNPTGRKDGFRGVDWVVELMNLYTKVTYSGASSNRTFQLVIKNSPLIQIFRSVHENIEDNFHLLHRSVRHAPPNLKNTLTTLTSELKKHQAHEIALRIGVQYRETEALTDHFRQGMLVLQTEKTPRFGSIDEEGEGGEEDETPADELDLDGIQDI
;
A
#
# COMPACT_ATOMS: atom_id res chain seq x y z
N MET A 1 -9.26 -1.66 38.08
CA MET A 1 -8.07 -1.35 37.24
C MET A 1 -8.45 -1.09 35.78
N VAL A 2 -8.98 -2.08 35.04
CA VAL A 2 -9.38 -1.94 33.62
C VAL A 2 -10.26 -0.73 33.33
N ASN A 3 -11.30 -0.48 34.12
CA ASN A 3 -12.17 0.69 33.93
C ASN A 3 -11.40 2.01 34.05
N SER A 4 -10.51 2.14 35.04
CA SER A 4 -9.69 3.36 35.22
C SER A 4 -8.68 3.55 34.08
N LEU A 5 -8.08 2.46 33.58
CA LEU A 5 -7.18 2.52 32.42
C LEU A 5 -7.95 2.92 31.16
N SER A 6 -9.17 2.38 30.98
CA SER A 6 -10.03 2.72 29.85
C SER A 6 -10.45 4.20 29.90
N THR A 7 -10.77 4.73 31.08
CA THR A 7 -11.02 6.17 31.27
C THR A 7 -9.80 7.02 30.88
N LYS A 8 -8.59 6.60 31.26
CA LYS A 8 -7.36 7.33 30.87
C LYS A 8 -7.07 7.23 29.37
N SER A 9 -7.38 6.10 28.73
CA SER A 9 -7.28 5.96 27.27
C SER A 9 -8.27 6.89 26.57
N ALA A 10 -9.53 6.96 27.04
CA ALA A 10 -10.54 7.88 26.54
C ALA A 10 -10.13 9.35 26.67
N ILE A 11 -9.50 9.74 27.79
CA ILE A 11 -8.96 11.10 27.97
C ILE A 11 -7.88 11.39 26.92
N LYS A 12 -6.97 10.45 26.64
CA LYS A 12 -5.94 10.65 25.61
C LYS A 12 -6.52 10.78 24.20
N ILE A 13 -7.57 10.01 23.89
CA ILE A 13 -8.30 10.14 22.62
C ILE A 13 -8.90 11.55 22.51
N GLN A 14 -9.54 12.04 23.58
CA GLN A 14 -10.11 13.39 23.64
C GLN A 14 -9.03 14.46 23.49
N GLU A 15 -7.96 14.40 24.29
CA GLU A 15 -6.84 15.35 24.23
C GLU A 15 -6.28 15.47 22.82
N LEU A 16 -6.13 14.34 22.12
CA LEU A 16 -5.60 14.32 20.76
C LEU A 16 -6.60 14.82 19.72
N ALA A 17 -7.85 14.36 19.76
CA ALA A 17 -8.90 14.78 18.82
C ALA A 17 -9.20 16.29 18.95
N GLN A 18 -9.26 16.80 20.18
CA GLN A 18 -9.56 18.21 20.49
C GLN A 18 -8.44 19.16 20.08
N THR A 19 -7.24 18.67 19.75
CA THR A 19 -6.21 19.50 19.10
C THR A 19 -6.59 19.94 17.69
N LEU A 20 -7.60 19.29 17.07
CA LEU A 20 -7.91 19.43 15.64
C LEU A 20 -6.75 19.07 14.71
N THR A 21 -5.74 18.38 15.24
CA THR A 21 -4.59 17.84 14.50
C THR A 21 -4.40 16.34 14.80
N GLY A 22 -5.42 15.68 15.34
CA GLY A 22 -5.50 14.23 15.35
C GLY A 22 -6.02 13.73 14.01
N SER A 23 -5.70 12.49 13.62
CA SER A 23 -6.26 11.80 12.47
C SER A 23 -6.81 10.45 12.89
N PHE A 24 -7.97 10.06 12.35
CA PHE A 24 -8.57 8.77 12.61
C PHE A 24 -8.23 7.79 11.50
N ALA A 25 -8.02 6.53 11.87
CA ALA A 25 -7.98 5.44 10.93
C ALA A 25 -8.78 4.27 11.48
N TYR A 26 -9.55 3.60 10.63
CA TYR A 26 -10.38 2.50 11.08
C TYR A 26 -10.53 1.43 10.01
N ASP A 27 -10.85 0.23 10.48
CA ASP A 27 -11.06 -0.93 9.63
C ASP A 27 -12.01 -1.91 10.33
N ASN A 28 -12.59 -2.81 9.54
CA ASN A 28 -13.39 -3.89 10.09
C ASN A 28 -12.49 -4.96 10.74
N PHE A 29 -13.08 -5.76 11.63
CA PHE A 29 -12.47 -6.97 12.11
C PHE A 29 -13.54 -7.99 12.47
N ASP A 30 -13.36 -9.20 11.96
CA ASP A 30 -14.31 -10.28 12.16
C ASP A 30 -13.81 -11.29 13.19
N MET A 31 -14.73 -11.73 14.06
CA MET A 31 -14.43 -12.72 15.09
C MET A 31 -15.53 -13.77 15.19
N GLU A 32 -15.12 -15.04 15.08
CA GLU A 32 -15.98 -16.17 15.38
C GLU A 32 -16.02 -16.44 16.90
N PHE A 33 -17.22 -16.39 17.48
CA PHE A 33 -17.53 -16.80 18.84
C PHE A 33 -18.39 -18.07 18.80
N LYS A 34 -17.75 -19.22 19.03
CA LYS A 34 -18.43 -20.52 19.02
C LYS A 34 -19.40 -20.63 20.20
N SER A 35 -20.68 -20.86 19.93
CA SER A 35 -21.65 -21.24 20.95
C SER A 35 -21.57 -22.75 21.20
N HIS A 36 -21.51 -23.17 22.48
CA HIS A 36 -21.44 -24.59 22.85
C HIS A 36 -22.68 -25.39 22.42
N VAL A 37 -23.86 -24.74 22.37
CA VAL A 37 -25.14 -25.31 21.91
C VAL A 37 -25.93 -24.20 21.21
N PRO A 38 -26.23 -24.29 19.90
CA PRO A 38 -27.16 -23.39 19.24
C PRO A 38 -28.57 -23.61 19.81
N THR A 39 -29.30 -22.54 20.11
CA THR A 39 -30.72 -22.63 20.51
C THR A 39 -31.60 -21.95 19.47
N VAL A 40 -32.92 -22.19 19.50
CA VAL A 40 -33.86 -21.54 18.57
C VAL A 40 -33.83 -20.02 18.73
N GLU A 41 -33.58 -19.52 19.94
CA GLU A 41 -33.43 -18.10 20.28
C GLU A 41 -32.03 -17.54 19.98
N LYS A 42 -31.03 -18.41 19.78
CA LYS A 42 -29.65 -18.07 19.39
C LYS A 42 -29.23 -18.95 18.21
N SER A 43 -29.86 -18.65 17.07
CA SER A 43 -29.87 -19.45 15.84
C SER A 43 -28.54 -19.56 15.08
N GLY A 44 -27.40 -19.24 15.70
CA GLY A 44 -26.09 -19.61 15.16
C GLY A 44 -25.30 -18.52 14.44
N GLU A 45 -25.60 -17.22 14.62
CA GLU A 45 -24.64 -16.17 14.28
C GLU A 45 -23.44 -16.21 15.25
N THR A 46 -22.43 -17.03 14.88
CA THR A 46 -21.16 -17.11 15.59
C THR A 46 -20.21 -16.00 15.16
N MET A 47 -20.35 -15.48 13.93
CA MET A 47 -19.53 -14.38 13.42
C MET A 47 -20.02 -13.04 13.95
N LYS A 48 -19.10 -12.27 14.51
CA LYS A 48 -19.32 -10.88 14.91
C LYS A 48 -18.47 -9.96 14.06
N HIS A 49 -19.12 -8.99 13.46
CA HIS A 49 -18.53 -7.93 12.64
C HIS A 49 -18.40 -6.68 13.50
N ALA A 50 -17.19 -6.19 13.69
CA ALA A 50 -16.91 -5.01 14.47
C ALA A 50 -15.94 -4.11 13.73
N THR A 51 -15.81 -2.87 14.20
CA THR A 51 -14.87 -1.89 13.65
C THR A 51 -13.87 -1.50 14.72
N SER A 52 -12.58 -1.58 14.39
CA SER A 52 -11.52 -1.03 15.24
C SER A 52 -11.04 0.30 14.66
N ALA A 53 -10.49 1.15 15.51
CA ALA A 53 -9.96 2.42 15.08
C ALA A 53 -8.76 2.83 15.93
N ILE A 54 -7.92 3.70 15.37
CA ILE A 54 -6.84 4.39 16.06
C ILE A 54 -6.97 5.89 15.81
N ILE A 55 -6.44 6.68 16.75
CA ILE A 55 -6.16 8.10 16.55
C ILE A 55 -4.66 8.35 16.71
N PHE A 56 -4.10 9.21 15.85
CA PHE A 56 -2.68 9.58 15.87
C PHE A 56 -2.50 11.07 15.54
N PRO A 57 -1.44 11.73 16.04
CA PRO A 57 -1.18 13.13 15.75
C PRO A 57 -0.66 13.32 14.33
N LEU A 58 -1.11 14.38 13.69
CA LEU A 58 -0.60 14.86 12.41
C LEU A 58 0.69 15.64 12.64
N ILE A 59 1.81 15.10 12.17
CA ILE A 59 3.10 15.77 12.23
C ILE A 59 3.14 16.94 11.25
N GLN A 60 3.90 17.98 11.64
CA GLN A 60 4.08 19.21 10.85
C GLN A 60 2.78 19.85 10.34
N THR A 61 1.69 19.70 11.08
CA THR A 61 0.37 20.23 10.75
C THR A 61 -0.13 21.08 11.92
N GLN A 62 -0.66 22.26 11.63
CA GLN A 62 -1.34 23.13 12.58
C GLN A 62 -2.86 23.07 12.35
N PRO A 63 -3.69 23.40 13.35
CA PRO A 63 -5.15 23.39 13.19
C PRO A 63 -5.62 24.23 11.99
N ASP A 64 -5.02 25.40 11.77
CA ASP A 64 -5.37 26.29 10.66
C ASP A 64 -5.07 25.68 9.29
N ASP A 65 -4.11 24.74 9.18
CA ASP A 65 -3.83 24.03 7.92
C ASP A 65 -5.02 23.16 7.48
N LEU A 66 -5.89 22.78 8.43
CA LEU A 66 -7.09 21.96 8.20
C LEU A 66 -8.38 22.81 8.20
N ARG A 67 -8.30 24.13 8.40
CA ARG A 67 -9.47 25.02 8.44
C ARG A 67 -9.96 25.42 7.05
N CYS A 68 -10.25 24.43 6.21
CA CYS A 68 -10.65 24.62 4.81
C CYS A 68 -11.97 23.93 4.44
N SER A 69 -12.75 23.45 5.43
CA SER A 69 -14.01 22.74 5.19
C SER A 69 -14.98 23.57 4.34
N ASN A 70 -15.17 24.85 4.68
CA ASN A 70 -16.07 25.75 3.95
C ASN A 70 -15.55 26.14 2.56
N GLU A 71 -14.23 26.30 2.40
CA GLU A 71 -13.60 26.57 1.10
C GLU A 71 -13.85 25.42 0.13
N LEU A 72 -13.64 24.18 0.58
CA LEU A 72 -13.89 22.99 -0.22
C LEU A 72 -15.36 22.83 -0.57
N TRP A 73 -16.27 23.06 0.39
CA TRP A 73 -17.71 22.98 0.17
C TRP A 73 -18.24 24.06 -0.77
N GLY A 74 -17.66 25.26 -0.73
CA GLY A 74 -18.05 26.40 -1.56
C GLY A 74 -17.87 26.19 -3.07
N THR A 75 -17.15 25.15 -3.47
CA THR A 75 -17.00 24.74 -4.87
C THR A 75 -17.38 23.27 -5.11
N ASP A 76 -17.95 22.59 -4.11
CA ASP A 76 -18.19 21.14 -4.18
C ASP A 76 -19.29 20.79 -5.18
N PRO A 77 -19.08 19.80 -6.08
CA PRO A 77 -20.12 19.36 -7.00
C PRO A 77 -21.37 18.80 -6.29
N LEU A 78 -21.23 18.31 -5.05
CA LEU A 78 -22.32 17.81 -4.22
C LEU A 78 -23.12 18.94 -3.55
N ASN A 79 -22.64 20.18 -3.55
CA ASN A 79 -23.34 21.29 -2.91
C ASN A 79 -24.59 21.68 -3.74
N PRO A 80 -25.81 21.45 -3.20
CA PRO A 80 -27.05 21.71 -3.95
C PRO A 80 -27.36 23.21 -4.10
N GLU A 81 -26.69 24.07 -3.35
CA GLU A 81 -26.90 25.53 -3.39
C GLU A 81 -26.10 26.21 -4.51
N LEU A 82 -25.14 25.50 -5.13
CA LEU A 82 -24.29 26.03 -6.20
C LEU A 82 -24.92 25.80 -7.58
N SER A 83 -24.86 26.82 -8.42
CA SER A 83 -25.09 26.67 -9.86
C SER A 83 -23.91 25.94 -10.53
N GLU A 84 -24.14 25.35 -11.71
CA GLU A 84 -23.10 24.59 -12.43
C GLU A 84 -21.83 25.40 -12.72
N GLY A 85 -21.91 26.72 -12.89
CA GLY A 85 -20.74 27.59 -13.08
C GLY A 85 -19.92 27.86 -11.80
N GLN A 86 -20.50 27.60 -10.62
CA GLN A 86 -19.83 27.77 -9.33
C GLN A 86 -19.19 26.46 -8.83
N LYS A 87 -19.69 25.32 -9.28
CA LYS A 87 -19.13 24.00 -8.96
C LYS A 87 -17.76 23.85 -9.63
N ARG A 88 -16.79 23.31 -8.91
CA ARG A 88 -15.48 23.00 -9.49
C ARG A 88 -15.64 21.97 -10.62
N PRO A 89 -14.92 22.14 -11.75
CA PRO A 89 -15.06 21.24 -12.88
C PRO A 89 -14.48 19.87 -12.55
N HIS A 90 -15.10 18.82 -13.08
CA HIS A 90 -14.47 17.51 -13.12
C HIS A 90 -13.24 17.54 -14.03
N ARG A 91 -12.16 16.88 -13.60
CA ARG A 91 -10.91 16.75 -14.35
C ARG A 91 -10.58 15.28 -14.51
N GLY A 92 -10.29 14.86 -15.74
CA GLY A 92 -9.92 13.49 -16.05
C GLY A 92 -8.42 13.30 -16.06
N LEU A 93 -8.02 12.20 -16.70
CA LEU A 93 -6.62 11.79 -16.86
C LEU A 93 -5.78 12.83 -17.60
N GLU A 94 -6.36 13.54 -18.56
CA GLU A 94 -5.68 14.52 -19.42
C GLU A 94 -5.00 15.63 -18.63
N SER A 95 -5.56 15.98 -17.47
CA SER A 95 -4.98 16.98 -16.57
C SER A 95 -3.76 16.47 -15.80
N LEU A 96 -3.53 15.16 -15.76
CA LEU A 96 -2.48 14.50 -14.97
C LEU A 96 -1.26 14.11 -15.81
N ILE A 97 -1.37 14.11 -17.14
CA ILE A 97 -0.25 13.74 -18.03
C ILE A 97 0.88 14.76 -17.85
N PRO A 98 2.08 14.33 -17.42
CA PRO A 98 3.20 15.24 -17.21
C PRO A 98 3.67 15.83 -18.56
N PRO A 99 4.17 17.08 -18.57
CA PRO A 99 4.72 17.68 -19.77
C PRO A 99 5.98 16.92 -20.23
N PRO A 100 6.30 16.88 -21.53
CA PRO A 100 7.36 16.05 -22.11
C PRO A 100 8.81 16.49 -21.80
N LYS A 101 9.07 17.24 -20.72
CA LYS A 101 10.39 17.76 -20.37
C LYS A 101 10.92 17.12 -19.10
N GLU A 102 11.78 16.12 -19.24
CA GLU A 102 12.69 15.69 -18.18
C GLU A 102 14.15 15.81 -18.64
N ALA A 103 15.06 16.04 -17.69
CA ALA A 103 16.49 15.87 -17.91
C ALA A 103 16.80 14.43 -18.34
N THR A 104 17.87 14.21 -19.11
CA THR A 104 18.32 12.87 -19.52
C THR A 104 19.55 12.47 -18.69
N PRO A 105 19.55 11.32 -17.98
CA PRO A 105 18.43 10.41 -17.77
C PRO A 105 17.36 11.01 -16.85
N SER A 106 16.12 10.61 -17.10
CA SER A 106 14.93 10.93 -16.31
C SER A 106 15.14 10.68 -14.81
N ARG A 107 14.45 11.43 -13.93
CA ARG A 107 14.51 11.17 -12.47
C ARG A 107 14.06 9.75 -12.16
N TYR A 108 12.99 9.30 -12.79
CA TYR A 108 12.50 7.93 -12.67
C TYR A 108 13.61 6.93 -13.02
N ILE A 109 14.31 7.11 -14.14
CA ILE A 109 15.43 6.22 -14.53
C ILE A 109 16.54 6.21 -13.48
N ARG A 110 16.89 7.34 -12.87
CA ARG A 110 17.92 7.39 -11.81
C ARG A 110 17.50 6.63 -10.54
N ILE A 111 16.23 6.75 -10.15
CA ILE A 111 15.64 6.00 -9.02
C ILE A 111 15.63 4.50 -9.34
N ILE A 112 15.19 4.11 -10.53
CA ILE A 112 15.17 2.69 -10.91
C ILE A 112 16.58 2.10 -11.03
N ALA A 113 17.54 2.85 -11.58
CA ALA A 113 18.95 2.44 -11.62
C ALA A 113 19.52 2.19 -10.21
N TRP A 114 19.01 2.88 -9.18
CA TRP A 114 19.38 2.60 -7.80
C TRP A 114 19.03 1.18 -7.38
N HIS A 115 17.88 0.64 -7.78
CA HIS A 115 17.50 -0.74 -7.45
C HIS A 115 18.43 -1.78 -8.07
N PHE A 116 18.92 -1.52 -9.29
CA PHE A 116 19.96 -2.36 -9.89
C PHE A 116 21.26 -2.33 -9.09
N ARG A 117 21.68 -1.16 -8.61
CA ARG A 117 22.86 -1.05 -7.72
C ARG A 117 22.62 -1.75 -6.39
N HIS A 118 21.45 -1.52 -5.77
CA HIS A 118 21.08 -2.17 -4.52
C HIS A 118 21.09 -3.70 -4.66
N ALA A 119 20.51 -4.26 -5.73
CA ALA A 119 20.56 -5.70 -5.97
C ALA A 119 22.00 -6.23 -6.11
N LEU A 120 22.86 -5.53 -6.87
CA LEU A 120 24.26 -5.90 -7.03
C LEU A 120 25.01 -5.89 -5.69
N LEU A 121 24.93 -4.79 -4.95
CA LEU A 121 25.71 -4.59 -3.71
C LEU A 121 25.22 -5.41 -2.52
N THR A 122 23.92 -5.75 -2.51
CA THR A 122 23.31 -6.53 -1.42
C THR A 122 23.52 -8.03 -1.62
N PHE A 123 23.54 -8.52 -2.86
CA PHE A 123 23.53 -9.96 -3.15
C PHE A 123 24.82 -10.50 -3.76
N CYS A 124 25.77 -9.64 -4.13
CA CYS A 124 27.10 -10.04 -4.61
C CYS A 124 28.17 -9.59 -3.60
N GLU A 125 28.72 -10.54 -2.84
CA GLU A 125 29.70 -10.28 -1.77
C GLU A 125 30.97 -9.57 -2.27
N ASP A 126 31.34 -9.78 -3.53
CA ASP A 126 32.51 -9.16 -4.17
C ASP A 126 32.40 -7.62 -4.30
N PHE A 127 31.20 -7.06 -4.16
CA PHE A 127 30.96 -5.61 -4.21
C PHE A 127 30.77 -4.97 -2.83
N LYS A 128 31.03 -5.68 -1.73
CA LYS A 128 30.85 -5.18 -0.35
C LYS A 128 31.55 -3.83 -0.08
N ASP A 129 32.69 -3.59 -0.71
CA ASP A 129 33.49 -2.37 -0.52
C ASP A 129 32.77 -1.11 -1.05
N TYR A 130 31.80 -1.28 -1.96
CA TYR A 130 30.98 -0.18 -2.49
C TYR A 130 29.72 0.09 -1.67
N GLN A 131 29.35 -0.75 -0.70
CA GLN A 131 28.11 -0.57 0.07
C GLN A 131 28.05 0.79 0.78
N SER A 132 29.19 1.29 1.26
CA SER A 132 29.29 2.61 1.89
C SER A 132 29.00 3.79 0.94
N LYS A 133 29.09 3.57 -0.38
CA LYS A 133 28.79 4.57 -1.42
C LYS A 133 27.34 4.57 -1.87
N LEU A 134 26.56 3.55 -1.49
CA LEU A 134 25.14 3.47 -1.85
C LEU A 134 24.31 4.35 -0.92
N GLU A 135 24.17 5.62 -1.29
CA GLU A 135 23.20 6.53 -0.67
C GLU A 135 21.77 6.13 -1.00
N GLN A 136 20.78 6.71 -0.31
CA GLN A 136 19.36 6.50 -0.64
C GLN A 136 19.04 7.02 -2.06
N PRO A 137 17.98 6.51 -2.72
CA PRO A 137 17.52 7.06 -3.98
C PRO A 137 17.24 8.57 -3.89
N GLU A 138 17.34 9.29 -5.01
CA GLU A 138 17.01 10.72 -5.07
C GLU A 138 15.61 10.97 -4.47
N SER A 139 15.58 11.76 -3.40
CA SER A 139 14.33 12.01 -2.68
C SER A 139 13.45 13.02 -3.39
N VAL A 140 12.13 12.85 -3.28
CA VAL A 140 11.14 13.73 -3.90
C VAL A 140 10.37 14.53 -2.86
N ILE A 141 9.67 13.85 -1.95
CA ILE A 141 9.01 14.47 -0.79
C ILE A 141 9.23 13.53 0.39
N GLN A 142 10.17 13.88 1.26
CA GLN A 142 10.53 13.07 2.41
C GLN A 142 9.67 13.43 3.63
N ILE A 143 8.98 12.44 4.20
CA ILE A 143 8.37 12.58 5.52
C ILE A 143 9.49 12.57 6.58
N PRO A 144 9.47 13.50 7.55
CA PRO A 144 10.46 13.53 8.62
C PRO A 144 10.50 12.23 9.43
N ILE A 145 11.69 11.79 9.79
CA ILE A 145 11.89 10.62 10.64
C ILE A 145 11.57 11.02 12.09
N THR A 146 10.33 10.79 12.50
CA THR A 146 9.83 11.07 13.85
C THR A 146 8.97 9.92 14.31
N THR A 147 9.09 9.50 15.57
CA THR A 147 8.20 8.47 16.12
C THR A 147 6.77 8.97 16.18
N THR A 148 5.87 8.30 15.47
CA THR A 148 4.42 8.56 15.55
C THR A 148 3.81 7.63 16.59
N LYS A 149 3.20 8.20 17.63
CA LYS A 149 2.42 7.44 18.62
C LYS A 149 0.96 7.39 18.20
N HIS A 150 0.33 6.23 18.34
CA HIS A 150 -1.11 6.05 18.12
C HIS A 150 -1.80 5.56 19.38
N VAL A 151 -3.09 5.89 19.51
CA VAL A 151 -3.95 5.46 20.61
C VAL A 151 -5.11 4.65 20.02
N PRO A 152 -5.29 3.38 20.40
CA PRO A 152 -6.47 2.62 19.99
C PRO A 152 -7.74 3.25 20.55
N CYS A 153 -8.69 3.52 19.66
CA CYS A 153 -10.05 3.88 20.04
C CYS A 153 -10.76 2.66 20.62
N ARG A 154 -11.88 2.88 21.31
CA ARG A 154 -12.76 1.79 21.69
C ARG A 154 -13.39 1.24 20.41
N ALA A 155 -13.25 -0.07 20.20
CA ALA A 155 -13.90 -0.78 19.10
C ALA A 155 -15.43 -0.62 19.17
N MET A 156 -16.05 -0.71 18.01
CA MET A 156 -17.47 -0.42 17.78
C MET A 156 -18.16 -1.69 17.27
N ASP A 157 -19.31 -2.03 17.85
CA ASP A 157 -20.21 -3.06 17.33
C ASP A 157 -21.05 -2.46 16.18
N ILE A 158 -20.35 -2.05 15.13
CA ILE A 158 -20.91 -1.39 13.94
C ILE A 158 -20.31 -2.07 12.72
N ASN A 159 -21.17 -2.44 11.77
CA ASN A 159 -20.75 -3.02 10.50
C ASN A 159 -20.27 -1.90 9.56
N GLN A 160 -18.97 -1.86 9.27
CA GLN A 160 -18.33 -0.90 8.37
C GLN A 160 -18.72 -1.08 6.89
N SER A 161 -19.32 -2.22 6.51
CA SER A 161 -19.63 -2.57 5.11
C SER A 161 -20.85 -1.86 4.51
N THR A 162 -21.52 -0.97 5.25
CA THR A 162 -22.72 -0.23 4.79
C THR A 162 -22.52 1.28 4.90
N THR A 163 -23.22 2.04 4.06
CA THR A 163 -23.23 3.52 4.09
C THR A 163 -23.68 4.06 5.45
N ASP A 164 -24.74 3.49 6.03
CA ASP A 164 -25.22 3.87 7.36
C ASP A 164 -24.17 3.57 8.44
N GLY A 165 -23.51 2.41 8.34
CA GLY A 165 -22.45 2.00 9.24
C GLY A 165 -21.26 2.97 9.25
N GLN A 166 -20.85 3.49 8.09
CA GLN A 166 -19.82 4.54 8.01
C GLN A 166 -20.24 5.82 8.76
N GLY A 167 -21.49 6.26 8.59
CA GLY A 167 -22.03 7.41 9.31
C GLY A 167 -22.01 7.20 10.83
N ASP A 168 -22.43 6.02 11.29
CA ASP A 168 -22.43 5.66 12.71
C ASP A 168 -21.01 5.53 13.29
N ILE A 169 -20.06 4.98 12.53
CA ILE A 169 -18.64 4.92 12.91
C ILE A 169 -18.09 6.34 13.13
N LEU A 170 -18.27 7.23 12.15
CA LEU A 170 -17.77 8.60 12.26
C LEU A 170 -18.41 9.36 13.42
N LYS A 171 -19.72 9.19 13.63
CA LYS A 171 -20.43 9.75 14.78
C LYS A 171 -19.83 9.22 16.09
N ASN A 172 -19.62 7.91 16.20
CA ASN A 172 -19.05 7.30 17.40
C ASN A 172 -17.61 7.77 17.66
N LEU A 173 -16.78 7.90 16.63
CA LEU A 173 -15.41 8.42 16.78
C LEU A 173 -15.39 9.89 17.21
N CYS A 174 -16.30 10.71 16.69
CA CYS A 174 -16.51 12.09 17.13
C CYS A 174 -16.91 12.15 18.62
N GLU A 175 -17.83 11.28 19.06
CA GLU A 175 -18.23 11.15 20.47
C GLU A 175 -17.05 10.71 21.36
N GLN A 176 -16.26 9.73 20.92
CA GLN A 176 -15.06 9.29 21.65
C GLN A 176 -14.02 10.41 21.78
N GLY A 177 -13.84 11.20 20.72
CA GLY A 177 -12.93 12.35 20.68
C GLY A 177 -13.47 13.62 21.33
N LYS A 178 -14.77 13.68 21.66
CA LYS A 178 -15.47 14.92 22.05
C LYS A 178 -15.21 16.07 21.07
N ILE A 179 -15.40 15.78 19.79
CA ILE A 179 -15.40 16.73 18.69
C ILE A 179 -16.72 16.56 17.92
N GLY A 180 -17.19 17.59 17.21
CA GLY A 180 -18.43 17.48 16.44
C GLY A 180 -19.11 18.83 16.26
N ASP A 181 -20.43 18.81 16.13
CA ASP A 181 -21.24 20.03 16.21
C ASP A 181 -21.49 20.36 17.69
N SER A 182 -21.10 21.56 18.10
CA SER A 182 -21.26 22.04 19.48
C SER A 182 -22.73 22.15 19.93
N ILE A 183 -23.68 22.26 18.99
CA ILE A 183 -25.12 22.26 19.26
C ILE A 183 -25.62 20.84 19.55
N ASP A 184 -25.23 19.87 18.71
CA ASP A 184 -25.67 18.47 18.84
C ASP A 184 -24.96 17.75 19.99
N THR A 185 -23.70 18.12 20.28
CA THR A 185 -22.86 17.49 21.31
C THR A 185 -22.30 18.55 22.27
N PRO A 186 -23.06 18.91 23.33
CA PRO A 186 -22.61 19.92 24.29
C PRO A 186 -21.25 19.58 24.91
N GLY A 187 -20.32 20.54 24.83
CA GLY A 187 -18.95 20.38 25.33
C GLY A 187 -17.98 19.70 24.35
N ALA A 188 -18.40 19.37 23.14
CA ALA A 188 -17.50 19.00 22.05
C ALA A 188 -16.81 20.24 21.46
N VAL A 189 -15.59 20.05 20.97
CA VAL A 189 -14.91 21.06 20.14
C VAL A 189 -15.56 21.08 18.76
N ASP A 190 -15.93 22.28 18.30
CA ASP A 190 -16.61 22.46 17.03
C ASP A 190 -15.67 22.22 15.85
N ILE A 191 -16.08 21.34 14.93
CA ILE A 191 -15.30 20.98 13.73
C ILE A 191 -15.88 21.51 12.43
N SER A 192 -16.93 22.34 12.47
CA SER A 192 -17.67 22.75 11.27
C SER A 192 -16.79 23.41 10.20
N ASP A 193 -15.80 24.19 10.64
CA ASP A 193 -14.84 24.89 9.77
C ASP A 193 -13.62 24.06 9.38
N TYR A 194 -13.41 22.91 10.02
CA TYR A 194 -12.20 22.10 9.91
C TYR A 194 -12.46 20.81 9.14
N VAL A 195 -11.43 20.31 8.46
CA VAL A 195 -11.44 18.96 7.92
C VAL A 195 -10.73 17.99 8.86
N GLN A 196 -11.19 16.75 8.86
CA GLN A 196 -10.61 15.62 9.56
C GLN A 196 -10.10 14.63 8.51
N LEU A 197 -8.81 14.34 8.58
CA LEU A 197 -8.25 13.23 7.80
C LEU A 197 -8.75 11.91 8.40
N VAL A 198 -9.22 11.03 7.52
CA VAL A 198 -9.75 9.70 7.85
C VAL A 198 -9.09 8.67 6.94
N HIS A 199 -8.37 7.73 7.52
CA HIS A 199 -7.66 6.68 6.77
C HIS A 199 -8.40 5.35 6.83
N GLY A 200 -8.34 4.59 5.73
CA GLY A 200 -8.93 3.26 5.62
C GLY A 200 -8.62 2.64 4.26
N ASP A 201 -9.11 1.42 4.05
CA ASP A 201 -9.08 0.73 2.76
C ASP A 201 -9.92 1.47 1.69
N LEU A 202 -9.84 1.02 0.44
CA LEU A 202 -10.56 1.69 -0.65
C LEU A 202 -12.09 1.62 -0.47
N ARG A 203 -12.59 0.51 0.05
CA ARG A 203 -14.04 0.32 0.29
C ARG A 203 -14.57 1.32 1.32
N THR A 204 -13.80 1.63 2.37
CA THR A 204 -14.11 2.73 3.31
C THR A 204 -14.30 4.03 2.54
N GLY A 205 -13.37 4.36 1.63
CA GLY A 205 -13.46 5.57 0.81
C GLY A 205 -14.71 5.63 -0.06
N GLU A 206 -15.08 4.53 -0.72
CA GLU A 206 -16.30 4.44 -1.53
C GLU A 206 -17.56 4.72 -0.71
N LEU A 207 -17.68 4.05 0.45
CA LEU A 207 -18.85 4.19 1.30
C LEU A 207 -18.92 5.57 1.98
N LEU A 208 -17.78 6.19 2.28
CA LEU A 208 -17.72 7.57 2.76
C LEU A 208 -18.20 8.57 1.71
N GLU A 209 -17.79 8.44 0.45
CA GLU A 209 -18.26 9.32 -0.63
C GLU A 209 -19.76 9.13 -0.87
N ALA A 210 -20.27 7.89 -0.86
CA ALA A 210 -21.71 7.61 -0.95
C ALA A 210 -22.48 8.23 0.24
N SER A 211 -21.91 8.18 1.45
CA SER A 211 -22.50 8.81 2.64
C SER A 211 -22.58 10.33 2.50
N LYS A 212 -21.51 10.96 2.01
CA LYS A 212 -21.47 12.42 1.75
C LYS A 212 -22.47 12.83 0.69
N GLN A 213 -22.60 12.04 -0.38
CA GLN A 213 -23.58 12.29 -1.43
C GLN A 213 -25.02 12.23 -0.90
N SER A 214 -25.37 11.19 -0.17
CA SER A 214 -26.69 11.02 0.45
C SER A 214 -27.04 12.16 1.41
N ARG A 215 -26.05 12.63 2.18
CA ARG A 215 -26.24 13.65 3.22
C ARG A 215 -26.00 15.09 2.73
N SER A 216 -25.74 15.29 1.45
CA SER A 216 -25.39 16.60 0.87
C SER A 216 -26.44 17.70 1.07
N ILE A 217 -27.72 17.32 1.23
CA ILE A 217 -28.85 18.23 1.47
C ILE A 217 -28.97 18.73 2.92
N GLU A 218 -28.22 18.13 3.85
CA GLU A 218 -28.25 18.56 5.25
C GLU A 218 -27.79 20.01 5.38
N ARG A 219 -28.43 20.79 6.25
CA ARG A 219 -28.05 22.21 6.47
C ARG A 219 -26.77 22.34 7.29
N ASN A 220 -26.52 21.40 8.19
CA ASN A 220 -25.40 21.42 9.11
C ASN A 220 -24.14 20.79 8.47
N PRO A 221 -22.97 21.46 8.48
CA PRO A 221 -21.73 20.94 7.87
C PRO A 221 -21.28 19.58 8.44
N VAL A 222 -21.40 19.38 9.75
CA VAL A 222 -21.02 18.13 10.41
C VAL A 222 -21.96 17.00 10.00
N ARG A 223 -23.27 17.27 9.93
CA ARG A 223 -24.26 16.29 9.42
C ARG A 223 -24.11 16.00 7.93
N ARG A 224 -23.55 16.91 7.12
CA ARG A 224 -23.17 16.59 5.73
C ARG A 224 -21.96 15.66 5.62
N LEU A 225 -21.27 15.39 6.73
CA LEU A 225 -19.92 14.80 6.73
C LEU A 225 -18.92 15.62 5.90
N GLN A 226 -19.15 16.94 5.79
CA GLN A 226 -18.34 17.86 4.99
C GLN A 226 -16.88 17.88 5.45
N PHE A 227 -16.67 17.71 6.76
CA PHE A 227 -15.35 17.70 7.39
C PHE A 227 -14.50 16.49 6.96
N VAL A 228 -15.08 15.41 6.42
CA VAL A 228 -14.33 14.17 6.15
C VAL A 228 -13.52 14.27 4.85
N ILE A 229 -12.20 14.11 4.98
CA ILE A 229 -11.26 13.90 3.89
C ILE A 229 -10.68 12.50 4.00
N PHE A 230 -11.09 11.63 3.08
CA PHE A 230 -10.59 10.27 3.02
C PHE A 230 -9.15 10.23 2.49
N VAL A 231 -8.28 9.48 3.18
CA VAL A 231 -6.88 9.25 2.82
C VAL A 231 -6.66 7.74 2.69
N MET A 232 -6.50 7.28 1.46
CA MET A 232 -6.37 5.85 1.14
C MET A 232 -5.19 5.21 1.88
N GLY A 233 -5.47 4.05 2.45
CA GLY A 233 -4.51 3.15 3.07
C GLY A 233 -3.44 2.69 2.07
N LEU A 234 -2.18 3.04 2.33
CA LEU A 234 -1.08 2.70 1.44
C LEU A 234 -0.67 1.22 1.57
N PHE A 235 -1.02 0.56 2.68
CA PHE A 235 -0.79 -0.88 2.80
C PHE A 235 -1.71 -1.67 1.88
N HIS A 236 -3.01 -1.37 1.89
CA HIS A 236 -3.96 -1.95 0.94
C HIS A 236 -3.64 -1.57 -0.51
N TYR A 237 -3.16 -0.35 -0.77
CA TYR A 237 -2.66 0.01 -2.10
C TYR A 237 -1.47 -0.86 -2.54
N LEU A 238 -0.51 -1.13 -1.66
CA LEU A 238 0.61 -2.03 -1.94
C LEU A 238 0.12 -3.47 -2.16
N MET A 239 -0.87 -3.95 -1.41
CA MET A 239 -1.52 -5.24 -1.62
C MET A 239 -2.19 -5.31 -3.00
N ALA A 240 -2.96 -4.30 -3.38
CA ALA A 240 -3.59 -4.19 -4.68
C ALA A 240 -2.57 -4.20 -5.84
N CYS A 241 -1.40 -3.56 -5.68
CA CYS A 241 -0.31 -3.63 -6.65
C CYS A 241 0.26 -5.07 -6.78
N GLY A 242 0.39 -5.78 -5.66
CA GLY A 242 0.77 -7.19 -5.65
C GLY A 242 -0.24 -8.09 -6.35
N ASP A 243 -1.54 -7.83 -6.12
CA ASP A 243 -2.65 -8.49 -6.80
C ASP A 243 -2.66 -8.22 -8.30
N ALA A 244 -2.39 -6.99 -8.71
CA ALA A 244 -2.26 -6.67 -10.12
C ALA A 244 -1.14 -7.48 -10.79
N ILE A 245 0.02 -7.62 -10.16
CA ILE A 245 1.11 -8.47 -10.67
C ILE A 245 0.66 -9.94 -10.76
N TRP A 246 -0.06 -10.45 -9.76
CA TRP A 246 -0.64 -11.79 -9.80
C TRP A 246 -1.61 -11.95 -10.97
N ARG A 247 -2.52 -11.01 -11.19
CA ARG A 247 -3.47 -11.02 -12.33
C ARG A 247 -2.76 -11.01 -13.68
N MET A 248 -1.71 -10.21 -13.82
CA MET A 248 -0.94 -10.08 -15.06
C MET A 248 -0.21 -11.36 -15.45
N PHE A 249 0.41 -12.04 -14.48
CA PHE A 249 1.40 -13.09 -14.79
C PHE A 249 1.03 -14.47 -14.28
N LEU A 250 0.10 -14.56 -13.33
CA LEU A 250 -0.25 -15.79 -12.63
C LEU A 250 -1.72 -16.17 -12.79
N GLU A 251 -2.67 -15.26 -13.03
CA GLU A 251 -4.08 -15.64 -13.21
C GLU A 251 -4.28 -16.50 -14.48
N SER A 252 -3.81 -16.02 -15.63
CA SER A 252 -3.96 -16.71 -16.92
C SER A 252 -2.98 -17.88 -17.08
N LYS A 253 -3.48 -19.06 -17.49
CA LYS A 253 -2.63 -20.22 -17.84
C LYS A 253 -1.67 -19.92 -18.99
N THR A 254 -2.02 -19.01 -19.89
CA THR A 254 -1.14 -18.57 -20.98
C THR A 254 0.07 -17.82 -20.45
N ALA A 255 -0.13 -16.88 -19.52
CA ALA A 255 0.96 -16.08 -18.95
C ALA A 255 1.96 -16.93 -18.13
N ARG A 256 1.55 -18.14 -17.72
CA ARG A 256 2.38 -19.11 -17.01
C ARG A 256 3.31 -19.91 -17.92
N LYS A 257 3.08 -19.93 -19.24
CA LYS A 257 3.89 -20.69 -20.21
C LYS A 257 5.26 -20.05 -20.46
N GLY A 258 6.21 -20.86 -20.91
CA GLY A 258 7.56 -20.43 -21.24
C GLY A 258 8.53 -20.49 -20.05
N PRO A 259 9.79 -20.87 -20.26
CA PRO A 259 10.72 -21.22 -19.18
C PRO A 259 11.07 -20.04 -18.26
N ASN A 260 11.00 -18.80 -18.75
CA ASN A 260 11.27 -17.59 -17.98
C ASN A 260 10.00 -16.89 -17.47
N SER A 261 8.84 -17.53 -17.53
CA SER A 261 7.62 -16.96 -16.95
C SER A 261 7.82 -16.71 -15.45
N PHE A 262 7.15 -15.67 -14.93
CA PHE A 262 7.16 -15.39 -13.50
C PHE A 262 6.69 -16.62 -12.69
N TRP A 263 5.70 -17.34 -13.22
CA TRP A 263 5.22 -18.60 -12.67
C TRP A 263 6.31 -19.68 -12.57
N ASN A 264 7.07 -19.93 -13.65
CA ASN A 264 8.10 -20.95 -13.63
C ASN A 264 9.21 -20.60 -12.63
N GLN A 265 9.57 -19.33 -12.50
CA GLN A 265 10.49 -18.87 -11.47
C GLN A 265 9.98 -19.16 -10.05
N ILE A 266 8.71 -18.84 -9.77
CA ILE A 266 8.08 -19.14 -8.49
C ILE A 266 8.12 -20.64 -8.19
N CYS A 267 7.79 -21.50 -9.17
CA CYS A 267 7.81 -22.95 -9.00
C CYS A 267 9.19 -23.50 -8.62
N LYS A 268 10.29 -22.81 -9.00
CA LYS A 268 11.65 -23.22 -8.63
C LYS A 268 11.96 -22.94 -7.16
N ILE A 269 11.47 -21.82 -6.64
CA ILE A 269 11.78 -21.36 -5.27
C ILE A 269 10.70 -21.76 -4.25
N ARG A 270 9.50 -22.12 -4.73
CA ARG A 270 8.36 -22.59 -3.92
C ARG A 270 7.67 -23.82 -4.53
N PRO A 271 8.37 -24.95 -4.71
CA PRO A 271 7.80 -26.13 -5.36
C PRO A 271 6.56 -26.68 -4.65
N HIS A 272 6.49 -26.55 -3.31
CA HIS A 272 5.41 -27.08 -2.49
C HIS A 272 4.18 -26.15 -2.36
N ASP A 273 4.30 -24.87 -2.74
CA ASP A 273 3.20 -23.90 -2.65
C ASP A 273 2.57 -23.57 -4.00
N SER A 274 3.03 -24.18 -5.10
CA SER A 274 2.56 -23.93 -6.46
C SER A 274 1.03 -23.99 -6.59
N GLY A 275 0.39 -25.06 -6.08
CA GLY A 275 -1.07 -25.19 -6.09
C GLY A 275 -1.78 -24.03 -5.37
N LYS A 276 -1.27 -23.64 -4.19
CA LYS A 276 -1.83 -22.54 -3.38
C LYS A 276 -1.72 -21.21 -4.13
N ILE A 277 -0.53 -20.88 -4.65
CA ILE A 277 -0.27 -19.61 -5.35
C ILE A 277 -1.25 -19.34 -6.49
N THR A 278 -1.72 -20.37 -7.18
CA THR A 278 -2.65 -20.22 -8.31
C THR A 278 -4.13 -20.16 -7.93
N GLN A 279 -4.49 -20.58 -6.71
CA GLN A 279 -5.88 -20.62 -6.25
C GLN A 279 -6.17 -19.51 -5.23
N LYS A 280 -5.26 -19.34 -4.27
CA LYS A 280 -5.35 -18.37 -3.18
C LYS A 280 -3.95 -18.08 -2.65
N TYR A 281 -3.50 -16.83 -2.80
CA TYR A 281 -2.21 -16.39 -2.28
C TYR A 281 -2.41 -15.46 -1.08
N ASN A 282 -1.47 -15.47 -0.13
CA ASN A 282 -1.41 -14.45 0.90
C ASN A 282 -0.44 -13.34 0.47
N PHE A 283 -0.65 -12.13 0.99
CA PHE A 283 0.12 -10.96 0.60
C PHE A 283 1.63 -11.11 0.84
N ARG A 284 2.04 -11.66 1.99
CA ARG A 284 3.45 -11.89 2.33
C ARG A 284 4.16 -12.72 1.26
N MET A 285 3.54 -13.83 0.84
CA MET A 285 4.09 -14.71 -0.17
C MET A 285 4.28 -13.97 -1.50
N MET A 286 3.30 -13.19 -1.94
CA MET A 286 3.43 -12.40 -3.17
C MET A 286 4.50 -11.32 -3.05
N HIS A 287 4.53 -10.60 -1.93
CA HIS A 287 5.57 -9.61 -1.63
C HIS A 287 6.98 -10.23 -1.73
N GLU A 288 7.19 -11.40 -1.13
CA GLU A 288 8.48 -12.09 -1.13
C GLU A 288 8.89 -12.57 -2.53
N VAL A 289 7.99 -13.20 -3.30
CA VAL A 289 8.35 -13.70 -4.64
C VAL A 289 8.56 -12.57 -5.65
N ILE A 290 7.84 -11.45 -5.53
CA ILE A 290 8.09 -10.25 -6.35
C ILE A 290 9.52 -9.74 -6.14
N HIS A 291 9.96 -9.62 -4.88
CA HIS A 291 11.31 -9.19 -4.56
C HIS A 291 12.37 -10.19 -5.03
N GLN A 292 12.22 -11.48 -4.71
CA GLN A 292 13.20 -12.51 -5.05
C GLN A 292 13.38 -12.64 -6.57
N CYS A 293 12.29 -12.71 -7.33
CA CYS A 293 12.36 -12.79 -8.79
C CYS A 293 12.82 -11.46 -9.41
N GLY A 294 12.41 -10.32 -8.86
CA GLY A 294 12.85 -9.00 -9.31
C GLY A 294 14.37 -8.81 -9.17
N TRP A 295 14.93 -9.11 -8.00
CA TRP A 295 16.37 -9.04 -7.76
C TRP A 295 17.17 -10.01 -8.63
N ALA A 296 16.72 -11.26 -8.77
CA ALA A 296 17.40 -12.22 -9.66
C ALA A 296 17.43 -11.75 -11.12
N ARG A 297 16.33 -11.15 -11.61
CA ARG A 297 16.28 -10.57 -12.96
C ARG A 297 17.19 -9.35 -13.10
N MET A 298 17.27 -8.49 -12.10
CA MET A 298 18.21 -7.36 -12.10
C MET A 298 19.67 -7.83 -12.18
N LEU A 299 20.03 -8.88 -11.43
CA LEU A 299 21.36 -9.50 -11.47
C LEU A 299 21.66 -10.18 -12.82
N ASP A 300 20.67 -10.82 -13.44
CA ASP A 300 20.84 -11.38 -14.79
C ASP A 300 21.01 -10.29 -15.85
N CYS A 301 20.30 -9.16 -15.74
CA CYS A 301 20.51 -8.00 -16.60
C CYS A 301 21.94 -7.44 -16.47
N TRP A 302 22.47 -7.35 -15.24
CA TRP A 302 23.88 -7.01 -15.01
C TRP A 302 24.81 -7.96 -15.77
N ARG A 303 24.65 -9.27 -15.59
CA ARG A 303 25.46 -10.27 -16.31
C ARG A 303 25.42 -10.06 -17.83
N VAL A 304 24.23 -9.87 -18.40
CA VAL A 304 24.07 -9.73 -19.86
C VAL A 304 24.70 -8.43 -20.38
N GLU A 305 24.44 -7.29 -19.74
CA GLU A 305 24.98 -6.01 -20.20
C GLU A 305 26.50 -5.96 -20.05
N LEU A 306 27.05 -6.52 -18.96
CA LEU A 306 28.51 -6.62 -18.78
C LEU A 306 29.15 -7.50 -19.86
N GLN A 307 28.57 -8.65 -20.16
CA GLN A 307 29.05 -9.53 -21.24
C GLN A 307 28.95 -8.88 -22.62
N LYS A 308 27.96 -8.00 -22.83
CA LYS A 308 27.80 -7.22 -24.05
C LYS A 308 28.88 -6.14 -24.19
N GLN A 309 29.27 -5.50 -23.09
CA GLN A 309 30.33 -4.49 -23.08
C GLN A 309 31.74 -5.12 -23.19
N ASP A 310 31.95 -6.26 -22.54
CA ASP A 310 33.16 -7.06 -22.60
C ASP A 310 32.81 -8.56 -22.68
N PRO A 311 32.99 -9.21 -23.86
CA PRO A 311 32.69 -10.63 -24.03
C PRO A 311 33.46 -11.59 -23.10
N SER A 312 34.59 -11.15 -22.52
CA SER A 312 35.34 -11.93 -21.53
C SER A 312 34.69 -11.92 -20.14
N CYS A 313 33.86 -10.91 -19.85
CA CYS A 313 33.13 -10.74 -18.61
C CYS A 313 31.85 -11.59 -18.60
N THR A 314 31.96 -12.86 -18.21
CA THR A 314 30.84 -13.83 -18.27
C THR A 314 29.96 -13.89 -17.00
N SER A 315 30.32 -13.14 -15.95
CA SER A 315 29.59 -13.08 -14.68
C SER A 315 29.81 -11.75 -13.95
N VAL A 316 29.00 -11.48 -12.92
CA VAL A 316 29.15 -10.27 -12.08
C VAL A 316 30.42 -10.33 -11.22
N GLU A 317 30.86 -11.53 -10.84
CA GLU A 317 32.11 -11.76 -10.10
C GLU A 317 33.32 -11.47 -10.98
N ALA A 318 33.27 -11.84 -12.28
CA ALA A 318 34.31 -11.48 -13.24
C ALA A 318 34.44 -9.96 -13.39
N TYR A 319 33.31 -9.23 -13.41
CA TYR A 319 33.33 -7.77 -13.42
C TYR A 319 33.92 -7.20 -12.13
N ALA A 320 33.52 -7.72 -10.96
CA ALA A 320 34.07 -7.30 -9.67
C ALA A 320 35.59 -7.43 -9.61
N ALA A 321 36.15 -8.51 -10.20
CA ALA A 321 37.58 -8.74 -10.28
C ALA A 321 38.35 -7.67 -11.08
N THR A 322 37.68 -6.96 -12.00
CA THR A 322 38.28 -5.83 -12.72
C THR A 322 38.41 -4.56 -11.87
N LYS A 323 37.80 -4.55 -10.67
CA LYS A 323 37.75 -3.41 -9.73
C LYS A 323 37.19 -2.14 -10.40
N PRO A 324 35.95 -2.19 -10.91
CA PRO A 324 35.34 -1.06 -11.61
C PRO A 324 35.23 0.17 -10.71
N SER A 325 35.30 1.37 -11.27
CA SER A 325 35.05 2.57 -10.46
C SER A 325 33.57 2.63 -10.05
N TRP A 326 33.26 3.46 -9.05
CA TRP A 326 31.85 3.70 -8.67
C TRP A 326 31.06 4.32 -9.83
N ASP A 327 31.69 5.20 -10.60
CA ASP A 327 31.07 5.86 -11.75
C ASP A 327 30.75 4.85 -12.86
N ASP A 328 31.58 3.82 -13.05
CA ASP A 328 31.30 2.72 -13.98
C ASP A 328 30.05 1.94 -13.53
N ILE A 329 29.96 1.59 -12.24
CA ILE A 329 28.79 0.91 -11.67
C ILE A 329 27.52 1.77 -11.86
N VAL A 330 27.62 3.08 -11.61
CA VAL A 330 26.50 4.02 -11.82
C VAL A 330 26.11 4.07 -13.30
N ALA A 331 27.06 4.21 -14.22
CA ALA A 331 26.81 4.28 -15.66
C ALA A 331 26.16 3.02 -16.20
N VAL A 332 26.64 1.83 -15.81
CA VAL A 332 26.02 0.56 -16.20
C VAL A 332 24.62 0.46 -15.63
N SER A 333 24.39 0.79 -14.36
CA SER A 333 23.04 0.71 -13.78
C SER A 333 22.01 1.63 -14.45
N ILE A 334 22.42 2.82 -14.93
CA ILE A 334 21.56 3.70 -15.73
C ILE A 334 21.24 3.05 -17.08
N THR A 335 22.24 2.42 -17.69
CA THR A 335 22.07 1.64 -18.94
C THR A 335 21.08 0.50 -18.74
N LEU A 336 21.16 -0.24 -17.61
CA LEU A 336 20.24 -1.32 -17.27
C LEU A 336 18.79 -0.81 -17.14
N ALA A 337 18.57 0.22 -16.33
CA ALA A 337 17.25 0.83 -16.13
C ALA A 337 16.66 1.35 -17.45
N THR A 338 17.51 1.84 -18.36
CA THR A 338 17.09 2.36 -19.67
C THR A 338 16.81 1.25 -20.68
N ASN A 339 17.61 0.19 -20.72
CA ASN A 339 17.61 -0.77 -21.84
C ASN A 339 16.88 -2.08 -21.56
N TYR A 340 16.67 -2.45 -20.30
CA TYR A 340 16.11 -3.75 -19.92
C TYR A 340 14.69 -3.70 -19.37
N LEU A 341 14.13 -2.49 -19.20
CA LEU A 341 12.78 -2.31 -18.69
C LEU A 341 11.83 -1.84 -19.80
N ASP A 342 10.62 -2.41 -19.79
CA ASP A 342 9.48 -1.96 -20.58
C ASP A 342 9.81 -1.81 -22.07
N LYS A 343 10.25 -2.91 -22.70
CA LYS A 343 10.60 -3.00 -24.13
C LYS A 343 9.50 -3.75 -24.91
N PRO A 344 8.29 -3.18 -25.05
CA PRO A 344 7.14 -3.86 -25.68
C PRO A 344 7.35 -4.13 -27.17
N ASN A 345 8.25 -3.38 -27.82
CA ASN A 345 8.53 -3.42 -29.26
C ASN A 345 9.77 -4.24 -29.59
N ALA A 346 10.36 -4.95 -28.61
CA ALA A 346 11.49 -5.81 -28.90
C ALA A 346 11.06 -6.96 -29.82
N GLU A 347 11.88 -7.23 -30.83
CA GLU A 347 11.65 -8.32 -31.81
C GLU A 347 11.77 -9.70 -31.16
N ASP A 348 12.71 -9.84 -30.24
CA ASP A 348 12.85 -11.05 -29.42
C ASP A 348 11.72 -11.08 -28.36
N MET A 349 10.80 -12.03 -28.54
CA MET A 349 9.63 -12.22 -27.68
C MET A 349 10.00 -12.55 -26.22
N GLU A 350 11.08 -13.29 -26.02
CA GLU A 350 11.52 -13.73 -24.71
C GLU A 350 12.08 -12.53 -23.93
N PHE A 351 12.96 -11.76 -24.57
CA PHE A 351 13.44 -10.49 -24.04
C PHE A 351 12.30 -9.50 -23.81
N ARG A 352 11.35 -9.38 -24.76
CA ARG A 352 10.16 -8.54 -24.63
C ARG A 352 9.38 -8.88 -23.36
N ASN A 353 8.99 -10.15 -23.20
CA ASN A 353 8.23 -10.62 -22.05
C ASN A 353 8.99 -10.40 -20.74
N SER A 354 10.28 -10.75 -20.71
CA SER A 354 11.13 -10.54 -19.53
C SER A 354 11.29 -9.07 -19.15
N SER A 355 11.39 -8.16 -20.13
CA SER A 355 11.46 -6.72 -19.88
C SER A 355 10.16 -6.14 -19.31
N ILE A 356 9.00 -6.64 -19.76
CA ILE A 356 7.68 -6.24 -19.27
C ILE A 356 7.50 -6.76 -17.84
N THR A 357 7.82 -8.03 -17.58
CA THR A 357 7.77 -8.59 -16.23
C THR A 357 8.68 -7.81 -15.28
N LEU A 358 9.94 -7.60 -15.65
CA LEU A 358 10.89 -6.88 -14.79
C LEU A 358 10.43 -5.44 -14.50
N ALA A 359 9.89 -4.73 -15.49
CA ALA A 359 9.36 -3.38 -15.29
C ALA A 359 8.27 -3.32 -14.22
N ARG A 360 7.36 -4.29 -14.19
CA ARG A 360 6.27 -4.34 -13.19
C ARG A 360 6.78 -4.75 -11.81
N LEU A 361 7.68 -5.72 -11.73
CA LEU A 361 8.27 -6.14 -10.45
C LEU A 361 9.10 -5.00 -9.82
N VAL A 362 9.93 -4.31 -10.61
CA VAL A 362 10.73 -3.18 -10.12
C VAL A 362 9.85 -2.01 -9.68
N GLN A 363 8.76 -1.73 -10.39
CA GLN A 363 7.81 -0.68 -10.00
C GLN A 363 7.17 -0.95 -8.63
N TYR A 364 6.90 -2.22 -8.31
CA TYR A 364 6.43 -2.64 -6.99
C TYR A 364 7.53 -2.52 -5.93
N ILE A 365 8.76 -2.95 -6.25
CA ILE A 365 9.91 -2.86 -5.34
C ILE A 365 10.21 -1.39 -4.99
N GLU A 366 10.13 -0.46 -5.95
CA GLU A 366 10.27 0.98 -5.67
C GLU A 366 9.15 1.49 -4.76
N LEU A 367 7.89 1.12 -5.01
CA LEU A 367 6.77 1.51 -4.15
C LEU A 367 7.01 1.05 -2.70
N ALA A 368 7.33 -0.23 -2.50
CA ALA A 368 7.62 -0.80 -1.20
C ALA A 368 8.80 -0.10 -0.51
N HIS A 369 9.88 0.16 -1.26
CA HIS A 369 11.07 0.84 -0.76
C HIS A 369 10.77 2.30 -0.35
N ALA A 370 10.04 3.05 -1.18
CA ALA A 370 9.64 4.43 -0.93
C ALA A 370 8.75 4.52 0.31
N MET A 371 7.77 3.63 0.44
CA MET A 371 6.91 3.54 1.63
C MET A 371 7.72 3.25 2.89
N LYS A 372 8.61 2.25 2.86
CA LYS A 372 9.44 1.85 4.01
C LYS A 372 10.34 2.99 4.53
N HIS A 373 10.79 3.86 3.63
CA HIS A 373 11.65 5.01 3.94
C HIS A 373 10.91 6.34 4.05
N GLY A 374 9.58 6.37 3.94
CA GLY A 374 8.77 7.57 4.11
C GLY A 374 8.93 8.62 3.02
N ASP A 375 9.33 8.25 1.80
CA ASP A 375 9.39 9.19 0.67
C ASP A 375 8.05 9.19 -0.08
N ILE A 376 7.10 9.99 0.42
CA ILE A 376 5.75 10.06 -0.15
C ILE A 376 5.75 10.60 -1.58
N GLY A 377 6.74 11.40 -1.96
CA GLY A 377 6.87 11.91 -3.32
C GLY A 377 7.21 10.79 -4.30
N ARG A 378 8.09 9.86 -3.92
CA ARG A 378 8.37 8.66 -4.73
C ARG A 378 7.20 7.69 -4.77
N VAL A 379 6.40 7.61 -3.70
CA VAL A 379 5.12 6.86 -3.71
C VAL A 379 4.13 7.48 -4.70
N GLU A 380 3.92 8.80 -4.68
CA GLU A 380 3.02 9.49 -5.61
C GLU A 380 3.44 9.29 -7.09
N MET A 381 4.75 9.21 -7.37
CA MET A 381 5.27 8.92 -8.71
C MET A 381 4.80 7.56 -9.27
N THR A 382 4.39 6.61 -8.43
CA THR A 382 3.91 5.30 -8.88
C THR A 382 2.41 5.30 -9.23
N PHE A 383 1.64 6.30 -8.79
CA PHE A 383 0.18 6.29 -8.88
C PHE A 383 -0.32 6.21 -10.32
N LEU A 384 0.21 7.02 -11.23
CA LEU A 384 -0.23 7.02 -12.61
C LEU A 384 0.06 5.68 -13.31
N HIS A 385 1.22 5.09 -13.02
CA HIS A 385 1.58 3.78 -13.55
C HIS A 385 0.58 2.71 -13.12
N TRP A 386 0.32 2.64 -11.82
CA TRP A 386 -0.60 1.65 -11.27
C TRP A 386 -2.06 1.92 -11.65
N ALA A 387 -2.48 3.18 -11.82
CA ALA A 387 -3.80 3.52 -12.34
C ALA A 387 -4.03 2.91 -13.74
N TYR A 388 -3.03 2.98 -14.62
CA TYR A 388 -3.09 2.31 -15.93
C TYR A 388 -3.15 0.78 -15.78
N VAL A 389 -2.24 0.19 -15.02
CA VAL A 389 -2.24 -1.27 -14.82
C VAL A 389 -3.58 -1.75 -14.26
N PHE A 390 -4.08 -1.14 -13.19
CA PHE A 390 -5.36 -1.45 -12.55
C PHE A 390 -6.54 -1.41 -13.50
N LYS A 391 -6.60 -0.42 -14.41
CA LYS A 391 -7.66 -0.36 -15.42
C LYS A 391 -7.70 -1.63 -16.26
N SER A 392 -6.54 -2.15 -16.66
CA SER A 392 -6.45 -3.32 -17.54
C SER A 392 -6.64 -4.67 -16.83
N VAL A 393 -6.35 -4.76 -15.51
CA VAL A 393 -6.45 -6.01 -14.74
C VAL A 393 -7.77 -6.14 -13.99
N ARG A 394 -8.78 -5.35 -14.37
CA ARG A 394 -10.12 -5.33 -13.76
C ARG A 394 -10.09 -4.89 -12.28
N LYS A 395 -9.16 -3.99 -11.91
CA LYS A 395 -9.18 -3.24 -10.64
C LYS A 395 -9.68 -1.81 -10.87
N HIS A 396 -10.87 -1.69 -11.44
CA HIS A 396 -11.41 -0.42 -11.93
C HIS A 396 -11.60 0.61 -10.82
N LYS A 397 -11.95 0.17 -9.60
CA LYS A 397 -12.16 1.05 -8.45
C LYS A 397 -10.87 1.73 -8.02
N TYR A 398 -9.79 0.97 -7.87
CA TYR A 398 -8.46 1.51 -7.57
C TYR A 398 -7.98 2.46 -8.68
N SER A 399 -8.19 2.10 -9.94
CA SER A 399 -7.84 2.97 -11.07
C SER A 399 -8.57 4.31 -11.01
N ALA A 400 -9.90 4.30 -10.86
CA ALA A 400 -10.73 5.50 -10.78
C ALA A 400 -10.37 6.36 -9.57
N TYR A 401 -10.14 5.74 -8.42
CA TYR A 401 -9.77 6.46 -7.20
C TYR A 401 -8.40 7.14 -7.32
N LEU A 402 -7.37 6.48 -7.87
CA LEU A 402 -6.06 7.11 -8.05
C LEU A 402 -6.15 8.35 -8.97
N ILE A 403 -6.96 8.29 -10.02
CA ILE A 403 -7.20 9.45 -10.90
C ILE A 403 -7.90 10.57 -10.15
N LYS A 404 -8.93 10.27 -9.34
CA LYS A 404 -9.60 11.25 -8.48
C LYS A 404 -8.61 11.87 -7.48
N LEU A 405 -7.88 11.05 -6.73
CA LEU A 405 -6.92 11.46 -5.71
C LEU A 405 -5.83 12.37 -6.28
N MET A 406 -5.22 12.00 -7.41
CA MET A 406 -4.22 12.84 -8.07
C MET A 406 -4.80 14.18 -8.52
N ASN A 407 -6.05 14.19 -9.02
CA ASN A 407 -6.75 15.42 -9.37
C ASN A 407 -7.06 16.28 -8.15
N ASP A 408 -7.53 15.68 -7.06
CA ASP A 408 -7.84 16.38 -5.81
C ASP A 408 -6.57 17.04 -5.25
N MET A 409 -5.46 16.29 -5.19
CA MET A 409 -4.14 16.79 -4.78
C MET A 409 -3.60 17.88 -5.71
N LYS A 410 -3.88 17.83 -7.02
CA LYS A 410 -3.37 18.81 -7.97
C LYS A 410 -4.20 20.09 -8.01
N HIS A 411 -5.53 19.96 -7.92
CA HIS A 411 -6.47 21.00 -8.33
C HIS A 411 -7.54 21.37 -7.31
N VAL A 412 -7.80 20.54 -6.29
CA VAL A 412 -8.91 20.75 -5.35
C VAL A 412 -8.42 21.18 -3.98
N TYR A 413 -7.49 20.44 -3.38
CA TYR A 413 -7.05 20.72 -2.02
C TYR A 413 -6.17 21.98 -1.95
N PRO A 414 -6.33 22.84 -0.93
CA PRO A 414 -5.39 23.92 -0.64
C PRO A 414 -3.99 23.38 -0.31
N GLU A 415 -2.96 24.20 -0.50
CA GLU A 415 -1.56 23.75 -0.34
C GLU A 415 -1.26 23.25 1.09
N GLN A 416 -1.87 23.88 2.10
CA GLN A 416 -1.74 23.47 3.50
C GLN A 416 -2.31 22.06 3.72
N LEU A 417 -3.50 21.77 3.19
CA LEU A 417 -4.13 20.45 3.27
C LEU A 417 -3.31 19.40 2.50
N LYS A 418 -2.79 19.71 1.30
CA LYS A 418 -1.91 18.80 0.55
C LYS A 418 -0.68 18.42 1.36
N LYS A 419 -0.06 19.39 2.03
CA LYS A 419 1.09 19.17 2.90
C LYS A 419 0.70 18.30 4.09
N ALA A 420 -0.42 18.60 4.76
CA ALA A 420 -0.91 17.81 5.89
C ALA A 420 -1.13 16.33 5.50
N ILE A 421 -1.77 16.07 4.35
CA ILE A 421 -1.96 14.71 3.81
C ILE A 421 -0.60 14.05 3.53
N ARG A 422 0.27 14.69 2.75
CA ARG A 422 1.58 14.13 2.36
C ARG A 422 2.46 13.80 3.56
N MET A 423 2.52 14.68 4.56
CA MET A 423 3.35 14.48 5.75
C MET A 423 2.82 13.37 6.67
N ASN A 424 1.57 12.93 6.49
CA ASN A 424 0.89 12.00 7.40
C ASN A 424 0.23 10.80 6.69
N TRP A 425 0.56 10.58 5.42
CA TRP A 425 0.08 9.42 4.67
C TRP A 425 0.71 8.12 5.15
N LEU A 426 1.94 8.22 5.67
CA LEU A 426 2.68 7.17 6.34
C LEU A 426 2.99 7.63 7.76
N VAL A 427 3.07 6.67 8.67
CA VAL A 427 3.44 6.89 10.08
C VAL A 427 4.68 6.09 10.41
N ASN A 428 5.44 6.49 11.43
CA ASN A 428 6.65 5.77 11.83
C ASN A 428 6.56 5.35 13.31
N PRO A 429 5.96 4.19 13.62
CA PRO A 429 5.82 3.73 15.00
C PRO A 429 7.15 3.50 15.73
N THR A 430 8.25 3.29 14.98
CA THR A 430 9.55 2.91 15.56
C THR A 430 10.56 4.06 15.64
N GLY A 431 10.34 5.17 14.92
CA GLY A 431 11.32 6.25 14.75
C GLY A 431 12.56 5.89 13.93
N ARG A 432 12.62 4.71 13.32
CA ARG A 432 13.77 4.27 12.50
C ARG A 432 13.67 4.84 11.09
N LYS A 433 14.81 5.00 10.40
CA LYS A 433 14.86 5.52 9.02
C LYS A 433 14.05 4.66 8.03
N ASP A 434 13.99 3.36 8.25
CA ASP A 434 13.28 2.35 7.47
C ASP A 434 12.01 1.83 8.18
N GLY A 435 11.50 2.62 9.12
CA GLY A 435 10.43 2.26 10.05
C GLY A 435 9.05 2.78 9.68
N PHE A 436 8.88 3.39 8.50
CA PHE A 436 7.59 3.92 8.06
C PHE A 436 6.63 2.79 7.67
N ARG A 437 5.34 3.03 7.91
CA ARG A 437 4.23 2.09 7.65
C ARG A 437 3.02 2.85 7.13
N GLY A 438 2.19 2.17 6.33
CA GLY A 438 0.83 2.63 6.04
C GLY A 438 0.05 2.81 7.34
N VAL A 439 -0.82 3.82 7.38
CA VAL A 439 -1.67 4.04 8.56
C VAL A 439 -2.61 2.86 8.79
N ASP A 440 -3.19 2.35 7.71
CA ASP A 440 -4.04 1.15 7.67
C ASP A 440 -3.30 -0.11 8.12
N TRP A 441 -2.00 -0.25 7.84
CA TRP A 441 -1.19 -1.34 8.42
C TRP A 441 -1.16 -1.29 9.96
N VAL A 442 -1.14 -0.10 10.56
CA VAL A 442 -1.17 0.03 12.04
C VAL A 442 -2.54 -0.36 12.58
N VAL A 443 -3.62 -0.05 11.87
CA VAL A 443 -4.97 -0.50 12.21
C VAL A 443 -5.05 -2.02 12.15
N GLU A 444 -4.53 -2.63 11.08
CA GLU A 444 -4.50 -4.08 10.92
C GLU A 444 -3.66 -4.79 11.98
N LEU A 445 -2.55 -4.19 12.36
CA LEU A 445 -1.77 -4.66 13.50
C LEU A 445 -2.60 -4.61 14.79
N MET A 446 -3.44 -3.58 15.00
CA MET A 446 -4.32 -3.51 16.18
C MET A 446 -5.46 -4.52 16.09
N ASN A 447 -6.02 -4.77 14.91
CA ASN A 447 -6.99 -5.83 14.65
C ASN A 447 -6.41 -7.18 15.06
N LEU A 448 -5.22 -7.49 14.58
CA LEU A 448 -4.54 -8.76 14.88
C LEU A 448 -4.31 -8.95 16.38
N TYR A 449 -3.79 -7.94 17.08
CA TYR A 449 -3.63 -8.01 18.54
C TYR A 449 -4.96 -8.19 19.27
N THR A 450 -6.00 -7.51 18.81
CA THR A 450 -7.35 -7.60 19.39
C THR A 450 -7.95 -9.01 19.20
N LYS A 451 -7.82 -9.56 17.99
CA LYS A 451 -8.39 -10.85 17.58
C LYS A 451 -7.65 -12.05 18.18
N VAL A 452 -6.33 -12.02 18.17
CA VAL A 452 -5.48 -13.19 18.40
C VAL A 452 -4.80 -13.15 19.76
N THR A 453 -4.29 -11.99 20.19
CA THR A 453 -3.45 -11.90 21.40
C THR A 453 -4.26 -11.55 22.64
N TYR A 454 -5.20 -10.60 22.54
CA TYR A 454 -5.89 -10.01 23.69
C TYR A 454 -7.39 -10.26 23.72
N SER A 455 -7.89 -11.21 22.93
CA SER A 455 -9.31 -11.58 22.91
C SER A 455 -9.79 -12.32 24.17
N GLY A 456 -8.87 -12.68 25.07
CA GLY A 456 -9.11 -13.63 26.15
C GLY A 456 -9.09 -15.08 25.67
N ALA A 457 -9.21 -16.01 26.61
CA ALA A 457 -9.18 -17.46 26.36
C ALA A 457 -10.43 -18.15 26.91
N SER A 458 -10.81 -19.27 26.28
CA SER A 458 -11.89 -20.16 26.73
C SER A 458 -13.20 -19.40 27.01
N SER A 459 -13.84 -19.63 28.16
CA SER A 459 -15.12 -19.00 28.54
C SER A 459 -15.07 -17.48 28.68
N ASN A 460 -13.87 -16.88 28.82
CA ASN A 460 -13.70 -15.44 28.93
C ASN A 460 -13.58 -14.74 27.57
N ARG A 461 -13.42 -15.49 26.46
CA ARG A 461 -13.39 -14.95 25.10
C ARG A 461 -14.80 -14.54 24.67
N THR A 462 -15.25 -13.39 25.15
CA THR A 462 -16.56 -12.80 24.83
C THR A 462 -16.39 -11.52 24.03
N PHE A 463 -17.32 -11.26 23.11
CA PHE A 463 -17.30 -10.05 22.30
C PHE A 463 -17.29 -8.77 23.14
N GLN A 464 -18.06 -8.73 24.23
CA GLN A 464 -18.09 -7.59 25.15
C GLN A 464 -16.74 -7.35 25.85
N LEU A 465 -15.99 -8.42 26.17
CA LEU A 465 -14.64 -8.28 26.71
C LEU A 465 -13.68 -7.71 25.67
N VAL A 466 -13.75 -8.18 24.42
CA VAL A 466 -12.94 -7.66 23.30
C VAL A 466 -13.16 -6.16 23.14
N ILE A 467 -14.42 -5.73 23.03
CA ILE A 467 -14.77 -4.30 22.93
C ILE A 467 -14.24 -3.51 24.13
N LYS A 468 -14.43 -4.03 25.35
CA LYS A 468 -13.96 -3.38 26.58
C LYS A 468 -12.44 -3.23 26.64
N ASN A 469 -11.70 -4.20 26.09
CA ASN A 469 -10.24 -4.26 26.14
C ASN A 469 -9.55 -3.56 24.96
N SER A 470 -10.25 -3.36 23.85
CA SER A 470 -9.72 -2.71 22.63
C SER A 470 -8.97 -1.37 22.85
N PRO A 471 -9.40 -0.42 23.72
CA PRO A 471 -8.64 0.81 23.92
C PRO A 471 -7.34 0.62 24.74
N LEU A 472 -7.07 -0.60 25.22
CA LEU A 472 -5.96 -0.93 26.14
C LEU A 472 -4.87 -1.78 25.49
N ILE A 473 -5.01 -2.15 24.22
CA ILE A 473 -4.10 -3.07 23.51
C ILE A 473 -2.63 -2.63 23.62
N GLN A 474 -2.35 -1.34 23.40
CA GLN A 474 -0.99 -0.79 23.53
C GLN A 474 -0.44 -0.85 24.96
N ILE A 475 -1.30 -0.67 25.97
CA ILE A 475 -0.91 -0.77 27.38
C ILE A 475 -0.58 -2.23 27.71
N PHE A 476 -1.39 -3.18 27.26
CA PHE A 476 -1.11 -4.60 27.50
C PHE A 476 0.21 -5.03 26.87
N ARG A 477 0.51 -4.56 25.66
CA ARG A 477 1.81 -4.79 25.01
C ARG A 477 2.96 -4.22 25.81
N SER A 478 2.84 -2.95 26.22
CA SER A 478 3.89 -2.27 26.99
C SER A 478 4.16 -2.98 28.33
N VAL A 479 3.11 -3.53 28.98
CA VAL A 479 3.26 -4.30 30.22
C VAL A 479 3.99 -5.62 29.97
N HIS A 480 3.68 -6.35 28.90
CA HIS A 480 4.41 -7.56 28.53
C HIS A 480 5.89 -7.25 28.26
N GLU A 481 6.17 -6.26 27.42
CA GLU A 481 7.53 -5.82 27.09
C GLU A 481 8.31 -5.43 28.36
N ASN A 482 7.69 -4.67 29.26
CA ASN A 482 8.31 -4.26 30.52
C ASN A 482 8.61 -5.46 31.45
N ILE A 483 7.70 -6.42 31.57
CA ILE A 483 7.93 -7.62 32.39
C ILE A 483 9.10 -8.42 31.80
N GLU A 484 9.09 -8.65 30.49
CA GLU A 484 10.16 -9.38 29.79
C GLU A 484 11.52 -8.70 29.95
N ASP A 485 11.58 -7.37 29.88
CA ASP A 485 12.80 -6.57 30.12
C ASP A 485 13.33 -6.77 31.55
N ASN A 486 12.44 -6.72 32.55
CA ASN A 486 12.81 -6.91 33.95
C ASN A 486 13.31 -8.33 34.25
N PHE A 487 12.88 -9.33 33.49
CA PHE A 487 13.40 -10.69 33.59
C PHE A 487 14.69 -10.92 32.80
N HIS A 488 15.29 -9.86 32.24
CA HIS A 488 16.50 -9.95 31.42
C HIS A 488 16.40 -11.02 30.33
N LEU A 489 15.23 -11.11 29.68
CA LEU A 489 15.07 -11.87 28.45
C LEU A 489 15.77 -11.10 27.32
N LEU A 490 17.11 -11.00 27.41
CA LEU A 490 17.99 -10.13 26.59
C LEU A 490 18.24 -10.70 25.19
N HIS A 491 18.02 -12.01 25.01
CA HIS A 491 18.21 -12.73 23.74
C HIS A 491 16.88 -13.20 23.16
N ARG A 492 15.89 -12.30 23.10
CA ARG A 492 14.65 -12.60 22.39
C ARG A 492 14.91 -12.54 20.88
N SER A 493 14.64 -13.63 20.16
CA SER A 493 14.40 -13.57 18.71
C SER A 493 12.98 -13.00 18.48
N VAL A 494 12.74 -11.73 18.87
CA VAL A 494 11.47 -11.04 18.54
C VAL A 494 11.39 -10.74 17.04
N ARG A 495 12.53 -10.78 16.36
CA ARG A 495 12.63 -10.68 14.91
C ARG A 495 13.25 -11.96 14.38
N HIS A 496 12.58 -12.57 13.42
CA HIS A 496 13.21 -13.59 12.60
C HIS A 496 14.43 -12.98 11.93
N ALA A 497 15.55 -13.72 11.93
CA ALA A 497 16.70 -13.31 11.13
C ALA A 497 16.23 -13.18 9.67
N PRO A 498 16.67 -12.15 8.93
CA PRO A 498 16.34 -12.03 7.51
C PRO A 498 16.69 -13.34 6.79
N PRO A 499 15.83 -13.85 5.90
CA PRO A 499 16.10 -15.10 5.21
C PRO A 499 17.38 -14.97 4.38
N ASN A 500 18.24 -15.99 4.41
CA ASN A 500 19.40 -16.06 3.54
C ASN A 500 18.96 -16.42 2.11
N LEU A 501 18.98 -15.44 1.22
CA LEU A 501 18.50 -15.59 -0.16
C LEU A 501 19.57 -16.08 -1.16
N LYS A 502 20.80 -16.40 -0.72
CA LYS A 502 21.91 -16.77 -1.62
C LYS A 502 21.57 -17.92 -2.55
N ASN A 503 21.03 -19.02 -2.00
CA ASN A 503 20.66 -20.19 -2.80
C ASN A 503 19.44 -19.92 -3.70
N THR A 504 18.48 -19.14 -3.20
CA THR A 504 17.29 -18.71 -3.95
C THR A 504 17.71 -17.92 -5.19
N LEU A 505 18.55 -16.90 -5.02
CA LEU A 505 19.03 -16.06 -6.11
C LEU A 505 19.92 -16.83 -7.07
N THR A 506 20.82 -17.69 -6.57
CA THR A 506 21.66 -18.57 -7.42
C THR A 506 20.81 -19.47 -8.31
N THR A 507 19.74 -20.06 -7.76
CA THR A 507 18.82 -20.91 -8.51
C THR A 507 18.10 -20.11 -9.59
N LEU A 508 17.55 -18.94 -9.24
CA LEU A 508 16.82 -18.09 -10.18
C LEU A 508 17.72 -17.52 -11.30
N THR A 509 18.91 -17.03 -10.97
CA THR A 509 19.85 -16.48 -11.97
C THR A 509 20.40 -17.57 -12.89
N SER A 510 20.61 -18.79 -12.37
CA SER A 510 21.00 -19.94 -13.20
C SER A 510 19.92 -20.31 -14.22
N GLU A 511 18.65 -20.32 -13.82
CA GLU A 511 17.53 -20.60 -14.74
C GLU A 511 17.38 -19.48 -15.78
N LEU A 512 17.44 -18.22 -15.35
CA LEU A 512 17.42 -17.04 -16.23
C LEU A 512 18.53 -17.07 -17.28
N LYS A 513 19.76 -17.41 -16.86
CA LYS A 513 20.91 -17.57 -17.76
C LYS A 513 20.72 -18.73 -18.73
N LYS A 514 20.31 -19.89 -18.23
CA LYS A 514 20.07 -21.10 -19.04
C LYS A 514 19.05 -20.86 -20.16
N HIS A 515 18.04 -20.05 -19.87
CA HIS A 515 16.95 -19.73 -20.79
C HIS A 515 17.08 -18.33 -21.41
N GLN A 516 18.21 -17.66 -21.20
CA GLN A 516 18.63 -16.41 -21.86
C GLN A 516 17.57 -15.30 -21.81
N ALA A 517 16.92 -15.16 -20.65
CA ALA A 517 15.76 -14.30 -20.45
C ALA A 517 15.96 -12.83 -20.88
N HIS A 518 17.17 -12.30 -20.69
CA HIS A 518 17.48 -10.89 -20.95
C HIS A 518 18.47 -10.69 -22.11
N GLU A 519 18.83 -11.75 -22.85
CA GLU A 519 19.72 -11.62 -24.01
C GLU A 519 18.90 -11.20 -25.23
N ILE A 520 19.29 -10.11 -25.91
CA ILE A 520 18.69 -9.73 -27.20
C ILE A 520 19.25 -10.67 -28.23
N ALA A 521 18.54 -11.77 -28.48
CA ALA A 521 19.06 -12.76 -29.38
C ALA A 521 18.90 -12.25 -30.82
N LEU A 522 20.00 -12.15 -31.58
CA LEU A 522 19.98 -12.08 -33.05
C LEU A 522 19.53 -13.44 -33.62
N ARG A 523 18.43 -14.00 -33.12
CA ARG A 523 17.96 -15.35 -33.42
C ARG A 523 16.90 -15.31 -34.49
N ILE A 524 17.35 -15.32 -35.74
CA ILE A 524 16.54 -15.86 -36.82
C ILE A 524 16.32 -17.35 -36.52
N GLY A 525 15.14 -17.73 -36.03
CA GLY A 525 14.65 -19.12 -36.10
C GLY A 525 14.61 -19.98 -34.82
N VAL A 526 14.94 -19.45 -33.63
CA VAL A 526 14.73 -20.18 -32.36
C VAL A 526 13.64 -19.48 -31.54
N GLN A 527 12.39 -19.58 -32.00
CA GLN A 527 11.26 -19.40 -31.10
C GLN A 527 11.19 -20.64 -30.20
N TYR A 528 11.26 -20.46 -28.88
CA TYR A 528 10.71 -21.50 -28.00
C TYR A 528 9.25 -21.68 -28.42
N ARG A 529 8.90 -22.84 -28.98
CA ARG A 529 7.58 -23.15 -29.57
C ARG A 529 6.38 -22.90 -28.63
N GLU A 530 6.63 -22.60 -27.36
CA GLU A 530 5.66 -22.46 -26.28
C GLU A 530 5.55 -21.03 -25.69
N THR A 531 6.35 -20.06 -26.15
CA THR A 531 6.36 -18.69 -25.56
C THR A 531 5.34 -17.80 -26.26
N GLU A 532 4.24 -17.51 -25.57
CA GLU A 532 3.20 -16.58 -26.05
C GLU A 532 3.52 -15.15 -25.61
N ALA A 533 3.10 -14.15 -26.41
CA ALA A 533 3.30 -12.75 -26.08
C ALA A 533 2.50 -12.37 -24.83
N LEU A 534 3.16 -11.84 -23.80
CA LEU A 534 2.46 -11.28 -22.65
C LEU A 534 1.70 -10.02 -23.04
N THR A 535 0.48 -9.90 -22.51
CA THR A 535 -0.33 -8.69 -22.58
C THR A 535 0.40 -7.54 -21.90
N ASP A 536 0.53 -6.40 -22.61
CA ASP A 536 1.04 -5.18 -22.02
C ASP A 536 -0.09 -4.40 -21.33
N HIS A 537 -0.42 -4.86 -20.13
CA HIS A 537 -1.47 -4.31 -19.28
C HIS A 537 -1.31 -2.79 -19.02
N PHE A 538 -0.09 -2.28 -18.94
CA PHE A 538 0.13 -0.84 -18.76
C PHE A 538 -0.34 -0.05 -19.98
N ARG A 539 0.10 -0.42 -21.18
CA ARG A 539 -0.29 0.30 -22.41
C ARG A 539 -1.76 0.08 -22.75
N GLN A 540 -2.29 -1.12 -22.51
CA GLN A 540 -3.71 -1.39 -22.68
C GLN A 540 -4.56 -0.51 -21.76
N GLY A 541 -4.22 -0.43 -20.47
CA GLY A 541 -4.95 0.42 -19.53
C GLY A 541 -4.78 1.91 -19.80
N MET A 542 -3.60 2.33 -20.27
CA MET A 542 -3.35 3.69 -20.74
C MET A 542 -4.24 4.04 -21.93
N LEU A 543 -4.32 3.16 -22.94
CA LEU A 543 -5.20 3.34 -24.09
C LEU A 543 -6.66 3.49 -23.62
N VAL A 544 -7.14 2.54 -22.82
CA VAL A 544 -8.51 2.53 -22.31
C VAL A 544 -8.85 3.81 -21.54
N LEU A 545 -8.00 4.25 -20.61
CA LEU A 545 -8.24 5.49 -19.85
C LEU A 545 -8.14 6.77 -20.71
N GLN A 546 -7.47 6.73 -21.86
CA GLN A 546 -7.37 7.86 -22.78
C GLN A 546 -8.51 7.92 -23.81
N THR A 547 -9.11 6.77 -24.16
CA THR A 547 -10.15 6.69 -25.19
C THR A 547 -11.56 6.57 -24.64
N GLU A 548 -11.73 6.02 -23.44
CA GLU A 548 -13.04 5.79 -22.83
C GLU A 548 -13.36 6.85 -21.76
N LYS A 549 -14.64 7.21 -21.63
CA LYS A 549 -15.09 8.01 -20.49
C LYS A 549 -14.98 7.14 -19.24
N THR A 550 -14.11 7.53 -18.30
CA THR A 550 -13.98 6.81 -17.03
C THR A 550 -15.19 7.17 -16.14
N PRO A 551 -15.93 6.18 -15.60
CA PRO A 551 -16.99 6.44 -14.64
C PRO A 551 -16.44 7.14 -13.40
N ARG A 552 -17.27 7.92 -12.71
CA ARG A 552 -16.83 8.67 -11.53
C ARG A 552 -16.63 7.70 -10.37
N PHE A 553 -15.54 7.85 -9.61
CA PHE A 553 -15.40 7.10 -8.37
C PHE A 553 -16.60 7.38 -7.44
N GLY A 554 -17.24 6.32 -6.95
CA GLY A 554 -18.45 6.42 -6.13
C GLY A 554 -19.77 6.57 -6.90
N SER A 555 -19.78 6.60 -8.24
CA SER A 555 -21.05 6.47 -8.98
C SER A 555 -21.59 5.05 -8.88
N ILE A 556 -22.87 4.91 -8.52
CA ILE A 556 -23.59 3.64 -8.63
C ILE A 556 -23.82 3.42 -10.13
N ASP A 557 -23.11 2.46 -10.73
CA ASP A 557 -23.39 2.05 -12.10
C ASP A 557 -24.77 1.36 -12.14
N GLU A 558 -25.67 1.83 -13.01
CA GLU A 558 -26.98 1.19 -13.27
C GLU A 558 -26.83 -0.15 -14.01
N GLU A 559 -25.66 -0.42 -14.59
CA GLU A 559 -25.29 -1.71 -15.15
C GLU A 559 -24.52 -2.51 -14.10
N GLY A 560 -25.15 -3.57 -13.59
CA GLY A 560 -24.67 -4.43 -12.50
C GLY A 560 -23.41 -5.26 -12.79
N GLU A 561 -22.41 -4.71 -13.46
CA GLU A 561 -21.05 -5.26 -13.58
C GLU A 561 -20.11 -4.79 -12.45
N GLY A 562 -20.68 -4.33 -11.33
CA GLY A 562 -19.96 -4.13 -10.07
C GLY A 562 -19.60 -5.47 -9.43
N GLY A 563 -18.73 -6.25 -10.07
CA GLY A 563 -18.09 -7.39 -9.42
C GLY A 563 -17.38 -6.90 -8.16
N GLU A 564 -17.60 -7.57 -7.03
CA GLU A 564 -16.74 -7.41 -5.87
C GLU A 564 -15.29 -7.63 -6.35
N GLU A 565 -14.47 -6.59 -6.29
CA GLU A 565 -13.04 -6.80 -6.43
C GLU A 565 -12.64 -7.58 -5.19
N ASP A 566 -12.56 -8.92 -5.30
CA ASP A 566 -12.05 -9.79 -4.24
C ASP A 566 -10.70 -9.25 -3.79
N GLU A 567 -10.69 -8.54 -2.67
CA GLU A 567 -9.48 -8.12 -2.01
C GLU A 567 -8.89 -9.35 -1.33
N THR A 568 -7.58 -9.54 -1.48
CA THR A 568 -6.88 -10.58 -0.75
C THR A 568 -7.00 -10.22 0.74
N PRO A 569 -7.61 -11.06 1.59
CA PRO A 569 -7.87 -10.66 2.97
C PRO A 569 -6.55 -10.37 3.69
N ALA A 570 -6.41 -9.17 4.26
CA ALA A 570 -5.34 -8.85 5.21
C ALA A 570 -5.40 -9.76 6.45
N ASP A 571 -6.60 -10.30 6.74
CA ASP A 571 -6.91 -11.27 7.79
C ASP A 571 -6.09 -12.59 7.77
N GLU A 572 -5.35 -12.87 6.69
CA GLU A 572 -4.44 -14.03 6.62
C GLU A 572 -3.00 -13.71 7.06
N LEU A 573 -2.70 -12.48 7.48
CA LEU A 573 -1.40 -12.09 8.00
C LEU A 573 -1.29 -12.44 9.49
N ASP A 574 -0.35 -13.34 9.82
CA ASP A 574 0.02 -13.62 11.21
C ASP A 574 0.94 -12.53 11.79
N LEU A 575 1.22 -12.61 13.09
CA LEU A 575 2.02 -11.61 13.82
C LEU A 575 3.41 -11.41 13.23
N ASP A 576 4.00 -12.48 12.70
CA ASP A 576 5.32 -12.46 12.07
C ASP A 576 5.21 -11.87 10.65
N GLY A 577 4.13 -12.18 9.92
CA GLY A 577 3.89 -11.71 8.57
C GLY A 577 3.58 -10.22 8.49
N ILE A 578 2.86 -9.65 9.46
CA ILE A 578 2.60 -8.21 9.44
C ILE A 578 3.85 -7.42 9.83
N GLN A 579 4.66 -7.88 10.80
CA GLN A 579 5.83 -7.15 11.32
C GLN A 579 7.02 -7.08 10.36
N ASP A 580 7.18 -8.09 9.50
CA ASP A 580 8.28 -8.19 8.53
C ASP A 580 8.05 -7.37 7.25
N ILE A 581 6.82 -6.89 7.03
CA ILE A 581 6.41 -6.02 5.92
C ILE A 581 6.43 -4.56 6.40
#